data_AF-A0AA90ZE26-F1
#
_entry.id   AF-A0AA90ZE26-F1
#
_cell.length_a   1.000
_cell.length_b   1.000
_cell.length_c   1.000
_cell.angle_alpha   90.00
_cell.angle_beta   90.00
_cell.angle_gamma   90.00
#
_symmetry.space_group_name_H-M   'P 1'
#
loop_
_entity.id
_entity.type
_entity.pdbx_description
1 polymer ?
#
loop_
_entity_poly.entity_id
_entity_poly.type
_entity_poly.pdbx_seq_one_letter_code
_entity_poly.pdbx_strand_id
1 'polypeptide(L)'
;MENLQPVPGHLEPVPGTRSIFDAALVLASSEIGEAIRRRSEEFISAGRSGKERLFTELCFCILTANTSAEMGIRTIEAVGYHNLVSASETELRNLLKGSRYRFYNLRARFIVSSRWIIDDLPGLVKSRDHFGSREYLVDNVMGLGYKEASHFLRNVGVFDFAILDKHILKLITREFRMPSVKPTSRKRYLEIESLFVDRSRQLGFEPGILDLYLWYMATGKILK
;
A
#
# COMPACT_ATOMS: atom_id res chain seq x y z
N MET A 1 8.37 -15.46 -21.51
CA MET A 1 8.69 -14.30 -20.65
C MET A 1 8.88 -13.12 -21.59
N GLU A 2 7.81 -12.44 -21.95
CA GLU A 2 7.89 -11.24 -22.79
C GLU A 2 8.11 -10.02 -21.91
N ASN A 3 9.24 -9.35 -22.15
CA ASN A 3 9.63 -8.12 -21.49
C ASN A 3 8.75 -6.97 -22.02
N LEU A 4 7.82 -6.48 -21.20
CA LEU A 4 7.16 -5.20 -21.41
C LEU A 4 8.20 -4.07 -21.25
N GLN A 5 8.41 -3.30 -22.30
CA GLN A 5 9.34 -2.17 -22.32
C GLN A 5 8.93 -1.07 -21.32
N PRO A 6 9.89 -0.33 -20.73
CA PRO A 6 9.58 0.76 -19.83
C PRO A 6 9.00 1.95 -20.60
N VAL A 7 7.79 2.38 -20.22
CA VAL A 7 7.17 3.60 -20.76
C VAL A 7 7.84 4.83 -20.13
N PRO A 8 8.22 5.87 -20.91
CA PRO A 8 8.92 7.05 -20.38
C PRO A 8 8.10 7.82 -19.35
N GLY A 9 8.80 8.40 -18.38
CA GLY A 9 8.22 9.25 -17.35
C GLY A 9 7.52 10.48 -17.93
N HIS A 10 6.37 10.78 -17.33
CA HIS A 10 5.37 11.80 -17.71
C HIS A 10 4.24 11.27 -18.58
N LEU A 11 3.30 10.57 -17.95
CA LEU A 11 1.97 10.37 -18.51
C LEU A 11 1.20 11.69 -18.43
N GLU A 12 0.98 12.30 -19.60
CA GLU A 12 -0.17 13.19 -19.78
C GLU A 12 -1.46 12.41 -19.50
N PRO A 13 -2.50 13.06 -18.94
CA PRO A 13 -3.79 12.41 -18.73
C PRO A 13 -4.29 11.76 -20.03
N VAL A 14 -5.02 10.66 -19.91
CA VAL A 14 -5.66 9.96 -21.05
C VAL A 14 -6.31 11.02 -21.95
N PRO A 15 -5.96 11.10 -23.25
CA PRO A 15 -6.39 12.18 -24.13
C PRO A 15 -7.90 12.41 -24.03
N GLY A 16 -8.32 13.62 -23.65
CA GLY A 16 -9.73 14.02 -23.52
C GLY A 16 -10.32 14.02 -22.11
N THR A 17 -9.62 13.50 -21.09
CA THR A 17 -10.11 13.51 -19.69
C THR A 17 -9.55 14.72 -18.92
N ARG A 18 -10.43 15.53 -18.29
CA ARG A 18 -10.01 16.68 -17.47
C ARG A 18 -9.69 16.31 -16.02
N SER A 19 -10.15 15.14 -15.57
CA SER A 19 -10.03 14.66 -14.21
C SER A 19 -9.34 13.31 -14.16
N ILE A 20 -8.46 13.12 -13.18
CA ILE A 20 -7.82 11.81 -12.91
C ILE A 20 -8.84 10.72 -12.58
N PHE A 21 -10.01 11.11 -12.09
CA PHE A 21 -11.10 10.21 -11.73
C PHE A 21 -11.84 9.71 -12.98
N ASP A 22 -12.09 10.58 -13.95
CA ASP A 22 -12.68 10.18 -15.24
C ASP A 22 -11.74 9.23 -15.99
N ALA A 23 -10.42 9.49 -15.94
CA ALA A 23 -9.42 8.59 -16.50
C ALA A 23 -9.47 7.19 -15.84
N ALA A 24 -9.79 7.11 -14.54
CA ALA A 24 -9.90 5.83 -13.84
C ALA A 24 -11.12 5.02 -14.33
N LEU A 25 -12.24 5.68 -14.63
CA LEU A 25 -13.41 5.04 -15.24
C LEU A 25 -13.09 4.45 -16.62
N VAL A 26 -12.35 5.19 -17.44
CA VAL A 26 -11.89 4.70 -18.75
C VAL A 26 -11.00 3.46 -18.59
N LEU A 27 -10.02 3.51 -17.67
CA LEU A 27 -9.13 2.38 -17.42
C LEU A 27 -9.87 1.15 -16.88
N ALA A 28 -10.91 1.32 -16.08
CA ALA A 28 -11.68 0.21 -15.52
C ALA A 28 -12.36 -0.68 -16.59
N SER A 29 -12.63 -0.10 -17.76
CA SER A 29 -13.21 -0.78 -18.93
C SER A 29 -12.16 -1.29 -19.92
N SER A 30 -10.88 -1.34 -19.52
CA SER A 30 -9.75 -1.77 -20.35
C SER A 30 -9.03 -3.00 -19.77
N GLU A 31 -8.00 -3.49 -20.46
CA GLU A 31 -7.10 -4.56 -19.98
C GLU A 31 -6.44 -4.20 -18.63
N ILE A 32 -6.23 -2.90 -18.35
CA ILE A 32 -5.74 -2.43 -17.06
C ILE A 32 -6.76 -2.68 -15.96
N GLY A 33 -8.04 -2.48 -16.25
CA GLY A 33 -9.13 -2.80 -15.32
C GLY A 33 -9.19 -4.30 -15.01
N GLU A 34 -8.98 -5.16 -16.00
CA GLU A 34 -8.87 -6.61 -15.78
C GLU A 34 -7.67 -6.97 -14.91
N ALA A 35 -6.50 -6.38 -15.18
CA ALA A 35 -5.30 -6.61 -14.39
C ALA A 35 -5.47 -6.14 -12.93
N ILE A 36 -6.14 -5.01 -12.71
CA ILE A 36 -6.48 -4.52 -11.37
C ILE A 36 -7.45 -5.46 -10.68
N ARG A 37 -8.50 -5.96 -11.35
CA ARG A 37 -9.44 -6.95 -10.77
C ARG A 37 -8.71 -8.21 -10.29
N ARG A 38 -7.81 -8.77 -11.11
CA ARG A 38 -6.98 -9.92 -10.71
C ARG A 38 -6.11 -9.60 -9.48
N ARG A 39 -5.51 -8.41 -9.44
CA ARG A 39 -4.73 -7.96 -8.27
C ARG A 39 -5.61 -7.79 -7.03
N SER A 40 -6.85 -7.34 -7.16
CA SER A 40 -7.81 -7.27 -6.05
C SER A 40 -8.16 -8.65 -5.50
N GLU A 41 -8.37 -9.64 -6.39
CA GLU A 41 -8.61 -11.03 -5.99
C GLU A 41 -7.40 -11.63 -5.23
N GLU A 42 -6.18 -11.32 -5.66
CA GLU A 42 -4.95 -11.69 -4.94
C GLU A 42 -4.94 -11.12 -3.51
N PHE A 43 -5.37 -9.87 -3.31
CA PHE A 43 -5.46 -9.26 -1.99
C PHE A 43 -6.53 -9.90 -1.11
N ILE A 44 -7.71 -10.19 -1.66
CA ILE A 44 -8.78 -10.91 -0.95
C ILE A 44 -8.30 -12.31 -0.53
N SER A 45 -7.58 -13.01 -1.42
CA SER A 45 -6.97 -14.31 -1.12
C SER A 45 -5.92 -14.21 -0.01
N ALA A 46 -5.09 -13.16 -0.03
CA ALA A 46 -4.11 -12.90 1.02
C ALA A 46 -4.79 -12.67 2.39
N GLY A 47 -5.90 -11.95 2.44
CA GLY A 47 -6.69 -11.75 3.67
C GLY A 47 -7.30 -13.01 4.26
N ARG A 48 -7.56 -14.03 3.42
CA ARG A 48 -8.08 -15.34 3.83
C ARG A 48 -6.98 -16.35 4.18
N SER A 49 -5.72 -15.97 3.98
CA SER A 49 -4.56 -16.82 4.24
C SER A 49 -4.22 -16.88 5.73
N GLY A 50 -3.24 -17.73 6.07
CA GLY A 50 -2.73 -17.84 7.44
C GLY A 50 -1.97 -16.60 7.90
N LYS A 51 -1.74 -16.52 9.22
CA LYS A 51 -0.98 -15.45 9.88
C LYS A 51 0.40 -15.20 9.27
N GLU A 52 1.02 -16.23 8.69
CA GLU A 52 2.32 -16.13 8.02
C GLU A 52 2.27 -15.18 6.83
N ARG A 53 1.24 -15.31 5.99
CA ARG A 53 1.06 -14.44 4.82
C ARG A 53 0.71 -13.02 5.26
N LEU A 54 -0.16 -12.86 6.24
CA LEU A 54 -0.54 -11.56 6.78
C LEU A 54 0.67 -10.82 7.37
N PHE A 55 1.48 -11.50 8.18
CA PHE A 55 2.67 -10.88 8.75
C PHE A 55 3.71 -10.54 7.67
N THR A 56 3.83 -11.37 6.64
CA THR A 56 4.68 -11.05 5.48
C THR A 56 4.23 -9.76 4.78
N GLU A 57 2.92 -9.56 4.59
CA GLU A 57 2.38 -8.31 4.02
C GLU A 57 2.57 -7.11 4.97
N LEU A 58 2.46 -7.31 6.28
CA LEU A 58 2.76 -6.26 7.27
C LEU A 58 4.23 -5.82 7.18
N CYS A 59 5.16 -6.78 7.15
CA CYS A 59 6.58 -6.51 6.95
C CYS A 59 6.87 -5.82 5.62
N PHE A 60 6.15 -6.22 4.56
CA PHE A 60 6.23 -5.53 3.27
C PHE A 60 5.88 -4.04 3.40
N CYS A 61 4.76 -3.69 4.05
CA CYS A 61 4.37 -2.30 4.28
C CYS A 61 5.37 -1.51 5.15
N ILE A 62 5.97 -2.16 6.17
CA ILE A 62 7.06 -1.57 6.96
C ILE A 62 8.27 -1.25 6.07
N LEU A 63 8.61 -2.12 5.12
CA LEU A 63 9.76 -1.96 4.24
C LEU A 63 9.50 -0.95 3.10
N THR A 64 8.28 -0.85 2.59
CA THR A 64 7.94 0.10 1.51
C THR A 64 7.79 1.54 2.00
N ALA A 65 7.69 1.76 3.31
CA ALA A 65 7.72 3.10 3.88
C ALA A 65 9.03 3.84 3.53
N ASN A 66 8.92 4.83 2.64
CA ASN A 66 10.00 5.59 2.01
C ASN A 66 10.92 4.79 1.07
N THR A 67 10.47 3.65 0.53
CA THR A 67 11.15 2.93 -0.56
C THR A 67 10.15 2.59 -1.67
N SER A 68 10.62 1.98 -2.77
CA SER A 68 9.72 1.55 -3.84
C SER A 68 9.09 0.20 -3.52
N ALA A 69 7.92 -0.09 -4.10
CA ALA A 69 7.27 -1.38 -3.94
C ALA A 69 8.18 -2.54 -4.44
N GLU A 70 8.93 -2.34 -5.52
CA GLU A 70 9.88 -3.33 -6.04
C GLU A 70 11.03 -3.60 -5.07
N MET A 71 11.52 -2.58 -4.35
CA MET A 71 12.51 -2.78 -3.29
C MET A 71 11.93 -3.61 -2.15
N GLY A 72 10.69 -3.34 -1.76
CA GLY A 72 9.97 -4.12 -0.75
C GLY A 72 9.81 -5.60 -1.15
N ILE A 73 9.34 -5.86 -2.37
CA ILE A 73 9.15 -7.22 -2.92
C ILE A 73 10.47 -7.99 -2.89
N ARG A 74 11.53 -7.44 -3.53
CA ARG A 74 12.84 -8.10 -3.57
C ARG A 74 13.43 -8.36 -2.19
N THR A 75 13.19 -7.44 -1.25
CA THR A 75 13.71 -7.58 0.12
C THR A 75 12.97 -8.69 0.87
N ILE A 76 11.64 -8.76 0.78
CA ILE A 76 10.86 -9.84 1.40
C ILE A 76 11.25 -11.20 0.83
N GLU A 77 11.41 -11.31 -0.49
CA GLU A 77 11.85 -12.54 -1.16
C GLU A 77 13.25 -12.97 -0.72
N ALA A 78 14.20 -12.03 -0.63
CA ALA A 78 15.58 -12.32 -0.23
C ALA A 78 15.70 -12.69 1.26
N VAL A 79 14.89 -12.07 2.14
CA VAL A 79 14.92 -12.35 3.58
C VAL A 79 14.17 -13.63 3.89
N GLY A 80 13.01 -13.85 3.29
CA GLY A 80 12.15 -15.02 3.53
C GLY A 80 11.40 -14.96 4.87
N TYR A 81 10.24 -15.61 4.92
CA TYR A 81 9.33 -15.58 6.07
C TYR A 81 9.99 -16.04 7.38
N HIS A 82 10.77 -17.13 7.33
CA HIS A 82 11.43 -17.67 8.52
C HIS A 82 12.26 -16.59 9.25
N ASN A 83 13.08 -15.85 8.51
CA ASN A 83 13.91 -14.80 9.11
C ASN A 83 13.10 -13.58 9.59
N LEU A 84 11.96 -13.28 8.95
CA LEU A 84 11.06 -12.21 9.44
C LEU A 84 10.56 -12.51 10.85
N VAL A 85 10.28 -13.78 11.16
CA VAL A 85 9.72 -14.20 12.47
C VAL A 85 10.74 -14.63 13.51
N SER A 86 11.87 -15.24 13.12
CA SER A 86 12.81 -15.87 14.07
C SER A 86 14.12 -15.12 14.26
N ALA A 87 14.64 -14.45 13.23
CA ALA A 87 15.98 -13.85 13.28
C ALA A 87 16.07 -12.78 14.38
N SER A 88 17.20 -12.71 15.10
CA SER A 88 17.47 -11.58 16.00
C SER A 88 17.49 -10.25 15.22
N GLU A 89 17.38 -9.12 15.94
CA GLU A 89 17.45 -7.79 15.29
C GLU A 89 18.77 -7.62 14.52
N THR A 90 19.88 -8.11 15.06
CA THR A 90 21.21 -8.06 14.42
C THR A 90 21.26 -8.90 13.15
N GLU A 91 20.71 -10.11 13.16
CA GLU A 91 20.66 -10.98 11.98
C GLU A 91 19.75 -10.39 10.90
N LEU A 92 18.54 -9.96 11.28
CA LEU A 92 17.61 -9.35 10.34
C LEU A 92 18.18 -8.08 9.72
N ARG A 93 18.84 -7.23 10.52
CA ARG A 93 19.57 -6.05 10.02
C ARG A 93 20.61 -6.44 8.98
N ASN A 94 21.39 -7.49 9.22
CA ASN A 94 22.43 -7.94 8.28
C ASN A 94 21.81 -8.50 6.99
N LEU A 95 20.69 -9.24 7.08
CA LEU A 95 19.94 -9.74 5.92
C LEU A 95 19.38 -8.57 5.08
N LEU A 96 18.76 -7.58 5.72
CA LEU A 96 18.29 -6.36 5.04
C LEU A 96 19.45 -5.58 4.39
N LYS A 97 20.60 -5.48 5.07
CA LYS A 97 21.79 -4.84 4.48
C LYS A 97 22.29 -5.62 3.26
N GLY A 98 22.30 -6.96 3.34
CA GLY A 98 22.66 -7.86 2.26
C GLY A 98 21.75 -7.77 1.04
N SER A 99 20.45 -7.51 1.24
CA SER A 99 19.49 -7.24 0.16
C SER A 99 19.59 -5.82 -0.43
N ARG A 100 20.62 -5.04 -0.04
CA ARG A 100 20.84 -3.64 -0.42
C ARG A 100 19.72 -2.70 0.04
N TYR A 101 18.99 -3.05 1.10
CA TYR A 101 17.92 -2.24 1.65
C TYR A 101 18.46 -1.13 2.56
N ARG A 102 18.34 0.14 2.15
CA ARG A 102 19.04 1.29 2.78
C ARG A 102 18.69 1.60 4.24
N PHE A 103 17.50 1.23 4.72
CA PHE A 103 17.05 1.53 6.09
C PHE A 103 17.13 0.31 7.01
N TYR A 104 18.13 -0.55 6.77
CA TYR A 104 18.29 -1.85 7.43
C TYR A 104 18.27 -1.78 8.96
N ASN A 105 18.89 -0.77 9.58
CA ASN A 105 18.88 -0.60 11.04
C ASN A 105 17.47 -0.39 11.57
N LEU A 106 16.79 0.64 11.07
CA LEU A 106 15.49 1.05 11.57
C LEU A 106 14.41 0.00 11.31
N ARG A 107 14.40 -0.60 10.11
CA ARG A 107 13.37 -1.55 9.70
C ARG A 107 13.55 -2.93 10.32
N ALA A 108 14.78 -3.35 10.61
CA ALA A 108 15.00 -4.57 11.40
C ALA A 108 14.36 -4.43 12.79
N ARG A 109 14.63 -3.32 13.49
CA ARG A 109 14.03 -3.03 14.79
C ARG A 109 12.51 -3.03 14.74
N PHE A 110 11.92 -2.37 13.73
CA PHE A 110 10.46 -2.31 13.58
C PHE A 110 9.84 -3.69 13.36
N ILE A 111 10.41 -4.50 12.47
CA ILE A 111 9.90 -5.85 12.19
C ILE A 111 9.98 -6.72 13.44
N VAL A 112 11.13 -6.76 14.13
CA VAL A 112 11.30 -7.55 15.36
C VAL A 112 10.33 -7.10 16.43
N SER A 113 10.17 -5.79 16.63
CA SER A 113 9.26 -5.21 17.62
C SER A 113 7.78 -5.42 17.28
N SER A 114 7.45 -5.84 16.05
CA SER A 114 6.07 -6.05 15.60
C SER A 114 5.64 -7.52 15.65
N ARG A 115 6.52 -8.47 15.99
CA ARG A 115 6.20 -9.91 15.98
C ARG A 115 5.08 -10.32 16.93
N TRP A 116 4.87 -9.55 18.00
CA TRP A 116 3.83 -9.84 18.98
C TRP A 116 2.42 -9.85 18.38
N ILE A 117 2.18 -9.12 17.29
CA ILE A 117 0.85 -8.99 16.68
C ILE A 117 0.47 -10.17 15.76
N ILE A 118 1.42 -11.08 15.46
CA ILE A 118 1.24 -12.13 14.44
C ILE A 118 -0.06 -12.92 14.63
N ASP A 119 -0.35 -13.31 15.87
CA ASP A 119 -1.52 -14.13 16.20
C ASP A 119 -2.84 -13.34 16.15
N ASP A 120 -2.78 -12.01 16.29
CA ASP A 120 -3.95 -11.12 16.25
C ASP A 120 -4.32 -10.69 14.83
N LEU A 121 -3.36 -10.73 13.88
CA LEU A 121 -3.57 -10.28 12.50
C LEU A 121 -4.80 -10.90 11.82
N PRO A 122 -5.08 -12.21 11.91
CA PRO A 122 -6.28 -12.78 11.30
C PRO A 122 -7.57 -12.19 11.87
N GLY A 123 -7.60 -11.85 13.17
CA GLY A 123 -8.75 -11.21 13.81
C GLY A 123 -8.93 -9.78 13.34
N LEU A 124 -7.85 -9.00 13.29
CA LEU A 124 -7.86 -7.62 12.80
C LEU A 124 -8.33 -7.52 11.35
N VAL A 125 -7.87 -8.43 10.49
CA VAL A 125 -8.24 -8.46 9.05
C VAL A 125 -9.68 -8.91 8.83
N LYS A 126 -10.21 -9.83 9.65
CA LYS A 126 -11.60 -10.32 9.54
C LYS A 126 -12.62 -9.46 10.29
N SER A 127 -12.14 -8.50 11.09
CA SER A 127 -13.00 -7.58 11.84
C SER A 127 -13.93 -6.83 10.88
N ARG A 128 -15.20 -6.65 11.28
CA ARG A 128 -16.12 -5.75 10.55
C ARG A 128 -15.85 -4.28 10.84
N ASP A 129 -15.15 -3.99 11.94
CA ASP A 129 -14.70 -2.64 12.26
C ASP A 129 -13.32 -2.41 11.66
N HIS A 130 -13.28 -2.18 10.34
CA HIS A 130 -12.04 -1.90 9.63
C HIS A 130 -11.36 -0.62 10.14
N PHE A 131 -12.14 0.38 10.56
CA PHE A 131 -11.61 1.64 11.09
C PHE A 131 -10.88 1.40 12.41
N GLY A 132 -11.51 0.69 13.34
CA GLY A 132 -10.89 0.28 14.60
C GLY A 132 -9.64 -0.58 14.38
N SER A 133 -9.67 -1.53 13.45
CA SER A 133 -8.49 -2.30 13.06
C SER A 133 -7.34 -1.41 12.57
N ARG A 134 -7.65 -0.38 11.75
CA ARG A 134 -6.63 0.56 11.28
C ARG A 134 -6.07 1.41 12.42
N GLU A 135 -6.91 2.00 13.27
CA GLU A 135 -6.46 2.79 14.41
C GLU A 135 -5.56 1.94 15.33
N TYR A 136 -5.97 0.70 15.62
CA TYR A 136 -5.18 -0.22 16.43
C TYR A 136 -3.79 -0.47 15.84
N LEU A 137 -3.70 -0.71 14.52
CA LEU A 137 -2.43 -0.91 13.84
C LEU A 137 -1.54 0.35 13.91
N VAL A 138 -2.11 1.54 13.71
CA VAL A 138 -1.39 2.82 13.77
C VAL A 138 -0.85 3.08 15.18
N ASP A 139 -1.64 2.82 16.21
CA ASP A 139 -1.28 3.13 17.59
C ASP A 139 -0.29 2.13 18.20
N ASN A 140 -0.33 0.87 17.77
CA ASN A 140 0.39 -0.22 18.45
C ASN A 140 1.56 -0.80 17.64
N VAL A 141 1.54 -0.74 16.31
CA VAL A 141 2.59 -1.37 15.48
C VAL A 141 3.66 -0.36 15.13
N MET A 142 4.87 -0.58 15.65
CA MET A 142 5.99 0.32 15.41
C MET A 142 6.34 0.44 13.93
N GLY A 143 6.29 1.67 13.42
CA GLY A 143 6.63 1.98 12.03
C GLY A 143 5.46 1.97 11.07
N LEU A 144 4.22 1.75 11.55
CA LEU A 144 3.00 1.98 10.79
C LEU A 144 2.43 3.36 11.11
N GLY A 145 2.36 4.24 10.10
CA GLY A 145 1.44 5.37 10.12
C GLY A 145 0.15 5.02 9.38
N TYR A 146 -0.76 5.99 9.26
CA TYR A 146 -2.02 5.82 8.53
C TYR A 146 -1.83 5.26 7.12
N LYS A 147 -0.84 5.76 6.37
CA LYS A 147 -0.57 5.27 5.03
C LYS A 147 -0.14 3.81 5.04
N GLU A 148 0.80 3.43 5.88
CA GLU A 148 1.27 2.04 5.98
C GLU A 148 0.18 1.08 6.48
N ALA A 149 -0.65 1.50 7.45
CA ALA A 149 -1.75 0.69 7.96
C ALA A 149 -2.87 0.52 6.92
N SER A 150 -3.29 1.60 6.24
CA SER A 150 -4.22 1.52 5.10
C SER A 150 -3.66 0.63 3.99
N HIS A 151 -2.35 0.74 3.71
CA HIS A 151 -1.67 -0.06 2.69
C HIS A 151 -1.67 -1.55 3.05
N PHE A 152 -1.36 -1.89 4.29
CA PHE A 152 -1.44 -3.26 4.79
C PHE A 152 -2.85 -3.81 4.62
N LEU A 153 -3.87 -3.08 5.11
CA LEU A 153 -5.28 -3.50 5.04
C LEU A 153 -5.74 -3.71 3.60
N ARG A 154 -5.38 -2.81 2.66
CA ARG A 154 -5.64 -2.99 1.22
C ARG A 154 -5.04 -4.27 0.68
N ASN A 155 -3.78 -4.55 1.01
CA ASN A 155 -3.06 -5.72 0.51
C ASN A 155 -3.57 -7.05 1.07
N VAL A 156 -4.44 -7.00 2.08
CA VAL A 156 -5.14 -8.15 2.65
C VAL A 156 -6.65 -8.09 2.45
N GLY A 157 -7.10 -7.31 1.45
CA GLY A 157 -8.47 -7.34 0.94
C GLY A 157 -9.47 -6.39 1.60
N VAL A 158 -9.00 -5.44 2.42
CA VAL A 158 -9.83 -4.38 3.01
C VAL A 158 -9.66 -3.09 2.22
N PHE A 159 -10.65 -2.72 1.41
CA PHE A 159 -10.54 -1.63 0.43
C PHE A 159 -11.15 -0.29 0.88
N ASP A 160 -11.48 -0.15 2.17
CA ASP A 160 -12.18 1.03 2.70
C ASP A 160 -11.36 2.32 2.76
N PHE A 161 -10.04 2.23 2.61
CA PHE A 161 -9.12 3.32 2.92
C PHE A 161 -8.32 3.81 1.72
N ALA A 162 -7.98 5.10 1.75
CA ALA A 162 -7.04 5.66 0.79
C ALA A 162 -5.60 5.38 1.24
N ILE A 163 -4.70 5.19 0.28
CA ILE A 163 -3.26 5.07 0.54
C ILE A 163 -2.58 6.37 0.09
N LEU A 164 -2.58 7.37 0.97
CA LEU A 164 -2.06 8.70 0.65
C LEU A 164 -0.52 8.76 0.62
N ASP A 165 0.09 8.11 -0.37
CA ASP A 165 1.52 8.20 -0.65
C ASP A 165 1.89 9.48 -1.43
N LYS A 166 3.19 9.67 -1.73
CA LYS A 166 3.65 10.87 -2.44
C LYS A 166 3.08 11.01 -3.87
N HIS A 167 2.79 9.89 -4.53
CA HIS A 167 2.24 9.87 -5.89
C HIS A 167 0.76 10.22 -5.86
N ILE A 168 0.00 9.57 -4.99
CA ILE A 168 -1.43 9.81 -4.79
C ILE A 168 -1.67 11.24 -4.30
N LEU A 169 -0.91 11.72 -3.30
CA LEU A 169 -0.99 13.11 -2.83
C LEU A 169 -0.72 14.12 -3.95
N LYS A 170 0.26 13.86 -4.84
CA LYS A 170 0.56 14.74 -5.98
C LYS A 170 -0.61 14.79 -6.97
N LEU A 171 -1.26 13.65 -7.23
CA LEU A 171 -2.42 13.59 -8.11
C LEU A 171 -3.63 14.32 -7.50
N ILE A 172 -3.95 14.03 -6.23
CA ILE A 172 -5.08 14.63 -5.50
C ILE A 172 -4.91 16.14 -5.38
N THR A 173 -3.74 16.62 -4.96
CA THR A 173 -3.51 18.07 -4.78
C THR A 173 -3.67 18.83 -6.09
N ARG A 174 -3.25 18.26 -7.23
CA ARG A 174 -3.49 18.84 -8.56
C ARG A 174 -4.97 18.84 -8.93
N GLU A 175 -5.65 17.72 -8.73
CA GLU A 175 -7.08 17.55 -9.06
C GLU A 175 -7.97 18.53 -8.30
N PHE A 176 -7.77 18.65 -6.99
CA PHE A 176 -8.56 19.54 -6.12
C PHE A 176 -7.99 20.96 -6.02
N ARG A 177 -6.93 21.29 -6.78
CA ARG A 177 -6.25 22.60 -6.73
C ARG A 177 -5.83 23.01 -5.30
N MET A 178 -5.39 22.03 -4.52
CA MET A 178 -4.93 22.23 -3.15
C MET A 178 -3.42 22.48 -3.12
N PRO A 179 -2.90 23.23 -2.14
CA PRO A 179 -1.46 23.30 -1.90
C PRO A 179 -0.88 21.90 -1.68
N SER A 180 0.37 21.70 -2.08
CA SER A 180 1.10 20.46 -1.77
C SER A 180 1.29 20.37 -0.25
N VAL A 181 0.60 19.43 0.39
CA VAL A 181 0.67 19.23 1.85
C VAL A 181 1.01 17.79 2.14
N LYS A 182 2.04 17.57 2.95
CA LYS A 182 2.27 16.28 3.59
C LYS A 182 1.32 16.18 4.80
N PRO A 183 0.47 15.13 4.90
CA PRO A 183 -0.37 14.94 6.07
C PRO A 183 0.49 14.49 7.26
N THR A 184 0.99 15.44 8.04
CA THR A 184 1.84 15.18 9.21
C THR A 184 1.05 14.91 10.48
N SER A 185 -0.27 15.15 10.48
CA SER A 185 -1.17 14.88 11.62
C SER A 185 -2.32 13.96 11.21
N ARG A 186 -2.84 13.21 12.20
CA ARG A 186 -4.05 12.38 12.05
C ARG A 186 -5.21 13.17 11.41
N LYS A 187 -5.51 14.34 11.98
CA LYS A 187 -6.58 15.22 11.48
C LYS A 187 -6.39 15.52 9.99
N ARG A 188 -5.17 15.91 9.60
CA ARG A 188 -4.89 16.27 8.21
C ARG A 188 -4.94 15.07 7.27
N TYR A 189 -4.51 13.89 7.73
CA TYR A 189 -4.61 12.65 6.96
C TYR A 189 -6.08 12.33 6.66
N LEU A 190 -6.92 12.31 7.70
CA LEU A 190 -8.35 11.98 7.58
C LEU A 190 -9.12 13.01 6.75
N GLU A 191 -8.78 14.30 6.83
CA GLU A 191 -9.36 15.34 5.97
C GLU A 191 -9.11 15.06 4.48
N ILE A 192 -7.87 14.76 4.10
CA ILE A 192 -7.50 14.48 2.71
C ILE A 192 -8.11 13.14 2.26
N GLU A 193 -8.09 12.13 3.15
CA GLU A 193 -8.69 10.83 2.89
C GLU A 193 -10.19 10.96 2.62
N SER A 194 -10.93 11.77 3.40
CA SER A 194 -12.37 11.97 3.19
C SER A 194 -12.67 12.45 1.77
N LEU A 195 -11.92 13.43 1.26
CA LEU A 195 -12.09 13.93 -0.10
C LEU A 195 -11.89 12.83 -1.15
N PHE A 196 -10.91 11.96 -0.92
CA PHE A 196 -10.62 10.83 -1.79
C PHE A 196 -11.72 9.76 -1.73
N VAL A 197 -12.15 9.40 -0.53
CA VAL A 197 -13.18 8.39 -0.28
C VAL A 197 -14.52 8.84 -0.86
N ASP A 198 -14.89 10.10 -0.66
CA ASP A 198 -16.13 10.67 -1.20
C ASP A 198 -16.15 10.63 -2.73
N ARG A 199 -15.02 10.97 -3.37
CA ARG A 199 -14.88 10.83 -4.82
C ARG A 199 -14.91 9.37 -5.28
N SER A 200 -14.23 8.47 -4.57
CA SER A 200 -14.24 7.03 -4.89
C SER A 200 -15.67 6.50 -4.92
N ARG A 201 -16.46 6.81 -3.88
CA ARG A 201 -17.87 6.41 -3.76
C ARG A 201 -18.75 6.99 -4.86
N GLN A 202 -18.57 8.26 -5.21
CA GLN A 202 -19.32 8.89 -6.32
C GLN A 202 -19.11 8.18 -7.67
N LEU A 203 -17.94 7.59 -7.87
CA LEU A 203 -17.58 6.86 -9.09
C LEU A 203 -17.92 5.36 -9.03
N GLY A 204 -18.39 4.87 -7.87
CA GLY A 204 -18.65 3.45 -7.66
C GLY A 204 -17.39 2.60 -7.40
N PHE A 205 -16.27 3.22 -7.00
CA PHE A 205 -15.06 2.48 -6.60
C PHE A 205 -14.93 2.38 -5.08
N GLU A 206 -14.40 1.26 -4.62
CA GLU A 206 -13.79 1.18 -3.30
C GLU A 206 -12.48 1.98 -3.28
N PRO A 207 -12.18 2.77 -2.23
CA PRO A 207 -10.99 3.62 -2.17
C PRO A 207 -9.67 2.89 -2.43
N GLY A 208 -9.48 1.70 -1.84
CA GLY A 208 -8.28 0.89 -2.00
C GLY A 208 -8.11 0.31 -3.40
N ILE A 209 -9.18 0.26 -4.19
CA ILE A 209 -9.18 -0.15 -5.61
C ILE A 209 -8.89 1.06 -6.50
N LEU A 210 -9.51 2.22 -6.24
CA LEU A 210 -9.21 3.45 -6.96
C LEU A 210 -7.73 3.83 -6.86
N ASP A 211 -7.12 3.59 -5.69
CA ASP A 211 -5.68 3.74 -5.48
C ASP A 211 -4.85 3.04 -6.58
N LEU A 212 -5.18 1.80 -6.95
CA LEU A 212 -4.44 1.05 -7.96
C LEU A 212 -4.48 1.72 -9.34
N TYR A 213 -5.62 2.27 -9.73
CA TYR A 213 -5.76 3.00 -10.99
C TYR A 213 -4.90 4.27 -11.01
N LEU A 214 -4.97 5.07 -9.94
CA LEU A 214 -4.20 6.30 -9.85
C LEU A 214 -2.70 6.03 -9.72
N TRP A 215 -2.33 4.97 -9.01
CA TRP A 215 -0.95 4.54 -8.89
C TRP A 215 -0.39 4.06 -10.22
N TYR A 216 -1.20 3.33 -11.01
CA TYR A 216 -0.87 2.98 -12.39
C TYR A 216 -0.68 4.23 -13.27
N MET A 217 -1.57 5.23 -13.19
CA MET A 217 -1.38 6.49 -13.93
C MET A 217 -0.10 7.23 -13.51
N ALA A 218 0.33 7.10 -12.26
CA ALA A 218 1.54 7.76 -11.77
C ALA A 218 2.84 7.04 -12.16
N THR A 219 2.80 5.72 -12.37
CA THR A 219 4.00 4.88 -12.42
C THR A 219 4.09 3.94 -13.62
N GLY A 220 2.98 3.73 -14.34
CA GLY A 220 2.84 2.75 -15.41
C GLY A 220 2.83 1.30 -14.94
N LYS A 221 2.67 1.03 -13.64
CA LYS A 221 2.79 -0.31 -13.06
C LYS A 221 1.61 -0.66 -12.15
N ILE A 222 1.29 -1.95 -12.07
CA ILE A 222 0.32 -2.51 -11.12
C ILE A 222 1.10 -3.38 -10.13
N LEU A 223 1.45 -2.80 -8.99
CA LEU A 223 2.16 -3.51 -7.92
C LEU A 223 1.22 -3.72 -6.73
N LYS A 224 1.76 -3.66 -5.52
CA LYS A 224 1.01 -3.81 -4.30
C LYS A 224 1.46 -2.81 -3.27
#